data_AF-A0A694VPV2-F1
#
_entry.id   AF-A0A694VPV2-F1
#
_cell.length_a   1.000
_cell.length_b   1.000
_cell.length_c   1.000
_cell.angle_alpha   90.00
_cell.angle_beta   90.00
_cell.angle_gamma   90.00
#
_symmetry.space_group_name_H-M   'P 1'
#
loop_
_entity.id
_entity.type
_entity.pdbx_description
1 polymer ?
#
loop_
_entity_poly.entity_id
_entity_poly.type
_entity_poly.pdbx_seq_one_letter_code
_entity_poly.pdbx_strand_id
1 'polypeptide(L)'
;MDNDISRVGLNDALSKRTIDFVNRFKLLKHQPNTTSGFSATLFGEKRKQINSKTKEESYTSEYGYINYILAIRGTEMSSFKDLFVADASLAIGSIPKAQYDDMLNFYETCIKDYPQIKEKDSLTITGHSLGGCLAQLFALSICDDKNRNNIKFIYL
;
A
#
# COMPACT_ATOMS: atom_id res chain seq x y z
N MET A 1 3.28 17.73 0.92
CA MET A 1 4.61 17.29 0.43
C MET A 1 4.51 17.18 -1.08
N ASP A 2 4.98 18.20 -1.79
CA ASP A 2 4.98 18.21 -3.25
C ASP A 2 6.19 17.44 -3.75
N ASN A 3 5.96 16.19 -4.16
CA ASN A 3 6.93 15.39 -4.90
C ASN A 3 6.93 15.81 -6.37
N ASP A 4 7.26 17.08 -6.63
CA ASP A 4 7.46 17.60 -7.97
C ASP A 4 8.89 17.27 -8.44
N ILE A 5 8.97 16.23 -9.26
CA ILE A 5 10.20 15.73 -9.89
C ILE A 5 10.76 16.66 -10.97
N SER A 6 10.06 17.75 -11.36
CA SER A 6 10.61 18.75 -12.28
C SER A 6 11.80 19.54 -11.71
N ARG A 7 12.10 19.37 -10.40
CA ARG A 7 13.18 20.09 -9.70
C ARG A 7 14.41 19.26 -9.35
N VAL A 8 14.47 17.98 -9.73
CA VAL A 8 15.68 17.16 -9.49
C VAL A 8 16.64 17.33 -10.66
N GLY A 9 17.48 18.36 -10.57
CA GLY A 9 18.60 18.57 -11.49
C GLY A 9 19.55 17.39 -11.45
N LEU A 10 20.01 16.98 -12.63
CA LEU A 10 20.91 15.86 -12.87
C LEU A 10 22.33 16.14 -12.33
N ASN A 11 22.50 16.25 -11.03
CA ASN A 11 23.80 16.42 -10.39
C ASN A 11 23.92 15.39 -9.25
N ASP A 12 24.40 14.20 -9.61
CA ASP A 12 24.87 13.09 -8.78
C ASP A 12 23.86 12.31 -7.89
N ALA A 13 24.01 10.98 -7.85
CA ALA A 13 23.59 10.08 -6.74
C ALA A 13 22.12 9.60 -6.56
N LEU A 14 21.41 9.18 -7.62
CA LEU A 14 20.24 8.28 -7.48
C LEU A 14 20.36 7.06 -8.39
N SER A 15 20.08 5.86 -7.84
CA SER A 15 20.11 4.62 -8.62
C SER A 15 18.99 4.63 -9.67
N LYS A 16 19.21 3.94 -10.80
CA LYS A 16 18.18 3.74 -11.84
C LYS A 16 16.87 3.20 -11.24
N ARG A 17 16.97 2.27 -10.28
CA ARG A 17 15.80 1.70 -9.58
C ARG A 17 15.00 2.76 -8.83
N THR A 18 15.70 3.69 -8.17
CA THR A 18 15.07 4.78 -7.43
C THR A 18 14.35 5.73 -8.38
N ILE A 19 15.00 6.09 -9.50
CA ILE A 19 14.42 6.95 -10.54
C ILE A 19 13.16 6.30 -11.13
N ASP A 20 13.24 5.03 -11.52
CA ASP A 20 12.10 4.28 -12.07
C ASP A 20 10.94 4.23 -11.07
N PHE A 21 11.23 4.01 -9.78
CA PHE A 21 10.23 3.97 -8.72
C PHE A 21 9.53 5.32 -8.52
N VAL A 22 10.28 6.42 -8.32
CA VAL A 22 9.69 7.74 -8.05
C VAL A 22 8.96 8.32 -9.26
N ASN A 23 9.35 7.91 -10.47
CA ASN A 23 8.63 8.25 -11.69
C ASN A 23 7.29 7.52 -11.76
N ARG A 24 7.25 6.21 -11.48
CA ARG A 24 6.03 5.39 -11.57
C ARG A 24 5.07 5.55 -10.40
N PHE A 25 5.57 5.71 -9.18
CA PHE A 25 4.76 5.72 -7.96
C PHE A 25 4.83 7.08 -7.27
N LYS A 26 3.71 7.51 -6.70
CA LYS A 26 3.63 8.69 -5.84
C LYS A 26 3.24 8.27 -4.43
N LEU A 27 3.97 8.72 -3.42
CA LEU A 27 3.55 8.60 -2.03
C LEU A 27 2.35 9.53 -1.81
N LEU A 28 1.21 8.95 -1.46
CA LEU A 28 -0.05 9.67 -1.24
C LEU A 28 -0.27 9.97 0.23
N LYS A 29 0.04 9.00 1.10
CA LYS A 29 -0.12 9.12 2.54
C LYS A 29 0.87 8.21 3.26
N HIS A 30 1.42 8.68 4.36
CA HIS A 30 2.30 7.89 5.22
C HIS A 30 1.82 7.97 6.66
N GLN A 31 1.65 6.81 7.28
CA GLN A 31 1.41 6.65 8.70
C GLN A 31 2.73 6.23 9.36
N PRO A 32 3.37 7.11 10.13
CA PRO A 32 4.50 6.72 10.98
C PRO A 32 4.01 5.74 12.07
N ASN A 33 4.96 5.09 12.76
CA ASN A 33 4.63 4.16 13.84
C ASN A 33 3.68 4.82 14.85
N THR A 34 2.47 4.29 14.98
CA THR A 34 1.55 4.64 16.05
C THR A 34 2.04 4.07 17.38
N THR A 35 1.39 4.43 18.48
CA THR A 35 1.70 3.86 19.80
C THR A 35 1.53 2.33 19.83
N SER A 36 0.66 1.77 18.98
CA SER A 36 0.50 0.33 18.85
C SER A 36 1.64 -0.34 18.06
N GLY A 37 2.45 0.43 17.33
CA GLY A 37 3.50 -0.04 16.44
C GLY A 37 3.07 -0.18 14.98
N PHE A 38 1.84 0.20 14.63
CA PHE A 38 1.36 0.17 13.25
C PHE A 38 2.01 1.28 12.41
N SER A 39 2.46 0.93 11.20
CA SER A 39 2.92 1.88 10.21
C SER A 39 2.56 1.38 8.82
N ALA A 40 2.11 2.30 7.96
CA ALA A 40 1.76 1.98 6.59
C ALA A 40 2.01 3.17 5.66
N THR A 41 2.13 2.87 4.38
CA THR A 41 2.26 3.89 3.33
C THR A 41 1.33 3.55 2.18
N LEU A 42 0.56 4.55 1.75
CA LEU A 42 -0.27 4.47 0.56
C LEU A 42 0.49 5.09 -0.63
N PHE A 43 0.64 4.32 -1.69
CA PHE A 43 1.17 4.78 -2.97
C PHE A 43 0.08 4.80 -4.03
N GLY A 44 0.18 5.77 -4.95
CA GLY A 44 -0.58 5.81 -6.19
C GLY A 44 0.32 5.45 -7.36
N GLU A 45 -0.07 4.44 -8.12
CA GLU A 45 0.59 4.07 -9.37
C GLU A 45 0.12 4.96 -10.51
N LYS A 46 1.06 5.65 -11.14
CA LYS A 46 0.79 6.54 -12.27
C LYS A 46 0.58 5.73 -13.54
N ARG A 47 -0.19 6.28 -14.48
CA ARG A 47 -0.40 5.67 -15.80
C ARG A 47 0.83 5.83 -16.67
N LYS A 48 1.33 4.73 -17.23
CA LYS A 48 2.38 4.75 -18.24
C LYS A 48 1.85 5.34 -19.56
N GLN A 49 2.61 6.25 -20.14
CA GLN A 49 2.39 6.82 -21.47
C GLN A 49 3.62 6.53 -22.34
N ILE A 50 3.38 6.28 -23.62
CA ILE A 50 4.45 6.06 -24.59
C ILE A 50 4.27 7.10 -25.69
N ASN A 51 5.29 7.93 -25.90
CA ASN A 51 5.27 8.87 -27.01
C ASN A 51 5.28 8.09 -28.33
N SER A 52 4.26 8.30 -29.17
CA SER A 52 4.11 7.53 -30.41
C SER A 52 5.27 7.72 -31.39
N LYS A 53 5.93 8.89 -31.35
CA LYS A 53 7.05 9.27 -32.22
C LYS A 53 8.40 8.86 -31.64
N THR A 54 8.71 9.26 -30.39
CA THR A 54 10.03 9.04 -29.79
C THR A 54 10.17 7.68 -29.09
N LYS A 55 9.05 6.97 -28.86
CA LYS A 55 8.97 5.73 -28.05
C LYS A 55 9.40 5.89 -26.60
N GLU A 56 9.56 7.12 -26.12
CA GLU A 56 9.91 7.40 -24.73
C GLU A 56 8.73 7.08 -23.81
N GLU A 57 9.06 6.48 -22.67
CA GLU A 57 8.12 6.14 -21.63
C GLU A 57 8.05 7.26 -20.60
N SER A 58 6.84 7.69 -20.26
CA SER A 58 6.58 8.64 -19.18
C SER A 58 5.43 8.15 -18.30
N TYR A 59 5.25 8.79 -17.15
CA TYR A 59 4.20 8.42 -16.19
C TYR A 59 3.42 9.65 -15.77
N THR A 60 2.09 9.59 -15.81
CA THR A 60 1.21 10.70 -15.43
C THR A 60 0.17 10.29 -14.38
N SER A 61 -0.16 11.22 -13.49
CA SER A 61 -1.28 11.14 -12.54
C SER A 61 -2.42 12.10 -12.89
N GLU A 62 -2.39 12.73 -14.06
CA GLU A 62 -3.39 13.70 -14.53
C GLU A 62 -4.82 13.13 -14.51
N TYR A 63 -4.95 11.84 -14.81
CA TYR A 63 -6.22 11.10 -14.86
C TYR A 63 -6.46 10.25 -13.61
N GLY A 64 -5.80 10.59 -12.49
CA GLY A 64 -5.76 9.76 -11.29
C GLY A 64 -4.74 8.62 -11.38
N TYR A 65 -4.84 7.67 -10.45
CA TYR A 65 -3.94 6.53 -10.33
C TYR A 65 -4.59 5.26 -10.86
N ILE A 66 -3.81 4.40 -11.53
CA ILE A 66 -4.29 3.12 -12.08
C ILE A 66 -4.34 2.00 -11.02
N ASN A 67 -3.72 2.23 -9.87
CA ASN A 67 -3.67 1.31 -8.75
C ASN A 67 -3.27 2.08 -7.50
N TYR A 68 -3.77 1.66 -6.35
CA TYR A 68 -3.39 2.12 -5.04
C TYR A 68 -2.70 0.98 -4.32
N ILE A 69 -1.51 1.23 -3.78
CA ILE A 69 -0.72 0.21 -3.09
C ILE A 69 -0.65 0.58 -1.62
N LEU A 70 -1.32 -0.21 -0.77
CA LEU A 70 -1.24 -0.11 0.67
C LEU A 70 -0.11 -1.02 1.17
N ALA A 71 1.03 -0.41 1.51
CA ALA A 71 2.19 -1.11 2.06
C ALA A 71 2.18 -1.03 3.59
N ILE A 72 1.97 -2.16 4.26
CA ILE A 72 1.94 -2.29 5.71
C ILE A 72 3.31 -2.77 6.19
N ARG A 73 3.91 -2.02 7.11
CA ARG A 73 5.20 -2.37 7.71
C ARG A 73 4.98 -3.45 8.76
N GLY A 74 5.79 -4.51 8.71
CA GLY A 74 5.89 -5.46 9.80
C GLY A 74 6.78 -4.94 10.93
N THR A 75 6.41 -5.28 12.16
CA THR A 75 7.37 -5.41 13.25
C THR A 75 7.86 -6.86 13.27
N GLU A 76 9.13 -7.08 13.59
CA GLU A 76 9.67 -8.44 13.70
C GLU A 76 9.01 -9.14 14.89
N MET A 77 8.22 -10.17 14.62
CA MET A 77 7.61 -11.03 15.64
C MET A 77 8.13 -12.44 15.43
N SER A 78 8.87 -12.95 16.42
CA SER A 78 9.66 -14.18 16.33
C SER A 78 8.83 -15.46 16.08
N SER A 79 7.52 -15.43 16.32
CA SER A 79 6.65 -16.62 16.36
C SER A 79 5.54 -16.64 15.30
N PHE A 80 5.74 -15.95 14.18
CA PHE A 80 4.68 -15.79 13.17
C PHE A 80 4.22 -17.09 12.50
N LYS A 81 5.12 -18.07 12.34
CA LYS A 81 4.81 -19.36 11.72
C LYS A 81 3.83 -20.19 12.56
N ASP A 82 3.99 -20.18 13.87
CA ASP A 82 3.12 -20.97 14.75
C ASP A 82 1.73 -20.33 14.86
N LEU A 83 1.66 -19.00 14.88
CA LEU A 83 0.40 -18.25 14.93
C LEU A 83 -0.43 -18.39 13.65
N PHE A 84 0.19 -18.48 12.47
CA PHE A 84 -0.58 -18.61 11.23
C PHE A 84 -1.09 -20.05 10.99
N VAL A 85 -0.33 -21.05 11.42
CA VAL A 85 -0.62 -22.48 11.17
C VAL A 85 -1.58 -23.06 12.22
N ALA A 86 -1.50 -22.63 13.47
CA ALA A 86 -2.36 -23.14 14.54
C ALA A 86 -3.73 -22.45 14.60
N ASP A 87 -3.81 -21.18 14.16
CA ASP A 87 -4.86 -20.29 14.63
C ASP A 87 -5.67 -19.60 13.51
N ALA A 88 -5.81 -20.17 12.31
CA ALA A 88 -6.83 -19.69 11.35
C ALA A 88 -8.25 -19.63 11.97
N SER A 89 -8.48 -20.39 13.06
CA SER A 89 -9.68 -20.41 13.89
C SER A 89 -9.53 -19.79 15.30
N LEU A 90 -8.35 -19.33 15.73
CA LEU A 90 -8.06 -18.88 17.11
C LEU A 90 -7.27 -17.53 17.21
N ALA A 91 -6.71 -16.97 16.12
CA ALA A 91 -5.67 -15.92 16.14
C ALA A 91 -6.18 -14.48 16.11
N ILE A 92 -7.49 -14.28 16.09
CA ILE A 92 -8.05 -12.93 16.24
C ILE A 92 -7.72 -12.38 17.65
N GLY A 93 -7.37 -13.24 18.61
CA GLY A 93 -7.02 -12.84 19.98
C GLY A 93 -5.57 -12.38 20.22
N SER A 94 -4.63 -12.69 19.32
CA SER A 94 -3.18 -12.55 19.54
C SER A 94 -2.51 -11.47 18.69
N ILE A 95 -3.24 -10.88 17.73
CA ILE A 95 -2.81 -9.65 17.08
C ILE A 95 -3.17 -8.48 17.98
N PRO A 96 -2.26 -7.50 18.20
CA PRO A 96 -2.59 -6.35 19.00
C PRO A 96 -3.80 -5.66 18.38
N LYS A 97 -4.97 -5.76 19.02
CA LYS A 97 -6.23 -5.18 18.53
C LYS A 97 -6.05 -3.71 18.17
N ALA A 98 -5.23 -2.99 18.93
CA ALA A 98 -4.86 -1.61 18.65
C ALA A 98 -4.13 -1.40 17.30
N GLN A 99 -3.25 -2.33 16.86
CA GLN A 99 -2.61 -2.23 15.53
C GLN A 99 -3.61 -2.46 14.41
N TYR A 100 -4.54 -3.40 14.61
CA TYR A 100 -5.60 -3.67 13.65
C TYR A 100 -6.59 -2.50 13.55
N ASP A 101 -7.00 -1.93 14.68
CA ASP A 101 -7.86 -0.74 14.72
C ASP A 101 -7.16 0.47 14.08
N ASP A 102 -5.87 0.70 14.36
CA ASP A 102 -5.06 1.75 13.72
C ASP A 102 -4.97 1.56 12.20
N MET A 103 -4.89 0.31 11.73
CA MET A 103 -4.88 -0.02 10.31
C MET A 103 -6.22 0.32 9.64
N LEU A 104 -7.35 -0.05 10.26
CA LEU A 104 -8.68 0.30 9.75
C LEU A 104 -8.87 1.81 9.72
N ASN A 105 -8.50 2.51 10.80
CA ASN A 105 -8.56 3.98 10.87
C ASN A 105 -7.71 4.62 9.76
N PHE A 106 -6.49 4.14 9.54
CA PHE A 106 -5.66 4.63 8.46
C PHE A 106 -6.33 4.42 7.09
N TYR A 107 -6.83 3.22 6.83
CA TYR A 107 -7.54 2.91 5.59
C TYR A 107 -8.77 3.80 5.38
N GLU A 108 -9.57 4.04 6.42
CA GLU A 108 -10.72 4.94 6.37
C GLU A 108 -10.31 6.36 5.95
N THR A 109 -9.19 6.84 6.48
CA THR A 109 -8.67 8.15 6.05
C THR A 109 -8.17 8.11 4.60
N CYS A 110 -7.60 6.99 4.14
CA CYS A 110 -7.16 6.81 2.76
C CYS A 110 -8.35 6.84 1.78
N ILE A 111 -9.43 6.12 2.06
CA ILE A 111 -10.62 6.12 1.19
C ILE A 111 -11.37 7.45 1.20
N LYS A 112 -11.24 8.23 2.27
CA LYS A 112 -11.81 9.58 2.35
C LYS A 112 -11.07 10.54 1.42
N ASP A 113 -9.74 10.46 1.42
CA ASP A 113 -8.89 11.32 0.59
C ASP A 113 -8.85 10.83 -0.88
N TYR A 114 -8.96 9.52 -1.09
CA TYR A 114 -8.86 8.84 -2.38
C TYR A 114 -9.99 7.80 -2.54
N PRO A 115 -11.24 8.23 -2.83
CA PRO A 115 -12.39 7.33 -2.90
C PRO A 115 -12.29 6.27 -4.00
N GLN A 116 -11.46 6.50 -5.03
CA GLN A 116 -11.19 5.55 -6.11
C GLN A 116 -10.54 4.25 -5.63
N ILE A 117 -10.03 4.19 -4.40
CA ILE A 117 -9.54 2.95 -3.75
C ILE A 117 -10.65 1.88 -3.64
N LYS A 118 -11.92 2.30 -3.65
CA LYS A 118 -13.08 1.40 -3.59
C LYS A 118 -13.52 0.87 -4.95
N GLU A 119 -12.93 1.36 -6.05
CA GLU A 119 -13.24 0.88 -7.38
C GLU A 119 -12.77 -0.55 -7.60
N LYS A 120 -13.31 -1.22 -8.61
CA LYS A 120 -12.91 -2.60 -8.90
C LYS A 120 -11.43 -2.67 -9.28
N ASP A 121 -10.70 -3.66 -8.74
CA ASP A 121 -9.30 -3.93 -9.06
C ASP A 121 -8.35 -2.74 -8.87
N SER A 122 -8.67 -1.83 -7.94
CA SER A 122 -7.93 -0.59 -7.71
C SER A 122 -6.98 -0.62 -6.52
N LEU A 123 -7.07 -1.63 -5.64
CA LEU A 123 -6.26 -1.73 -4.42
C LEU A 123 -5.37 -2.98 -4.43
N THR A 124 -4.08 -2.77 -4.22
CA THR A 124 -3.07 -3.79 -3.95
C THR A 124 -2.62 -3.64 -2.50
N ILE A 125 -2.60 -4.74 -1.76
CA ILE A 125 -2.17 -4.74 -0.35
C ILE A 125 -0.89 -5.56 -0.27
N THR A 126 0.12 -5.03 0.41
CA THR A 126 1.39 -5.71 0.62
C THR A 126 1.93 -5.47 2.02
N GLY A 127 2.66 -6.44 2.56
CA GLY A 127 3.39 -6.27 3.81
C GLY A 127 4.32 -7.45 4.06
N HIS A 128 5.36 -7.21 4.86
CA HIS A 128 6.34 -8.24 5.21
C HIS A 128 6.17 -8.65 6.69
N SER A 129 6.39 -9.93 7.02
CA SER A 129 6.25 -10.47 8.38
C SER A 129 4.87 -10.15 8.98
N LEU A 130 4.78 -9.45 10.12
CA LEU A 130 3.51 -9.02 10.71
C LEU A 130 2.65 -8.18 9.75
N GLY A 131 3.28 -7.37 8.91
CA GLY A 131 2.57 -6.60 7.89
C GLY A 131 1.85 -7.48 6.87
N GLY A 132 2.35 -8.69 6.61
CA GLY A 132 1.72 -9.67 5.73
C GLY A 132 0.45 -10.29 6.32
N CYS A 133 0.46 -10.66 7.61
CA CYS A 133 -0.78 -11.13 8.27
C CYS A 133 -1.80 -10.01 8.42
N LEU A 134 -1.37 -8.79 8.78
CA LEU A 134 -2.25 -7.63 8.79
C LEU A 134 -2.85 -7.39 7.40
N ALA A 135 -2.07 -7.53 6.32
CA ALA A 135 -2.56 -7.46 4.96
C ALA A 135 -3.64 -8.52 4.64
N GLN A 136 -3.46 -9.76 5.12
CA GLN A 136 -4.44 -10.84 4.92
C GLN A 136 -5.72 -10.60 5.73
N LEU A 137 -5.60 -10.23 7.00
CA LEU A 137 -6.76 -9.93 7.84
C LEU A 137 -7.52 -8.71 7.35
N PHE A 138 -6.79 -7.71 6.87
CA PHE A 138 -7.40 -6.56 6.23
C PHE A 138 -8.18 -6.97 4.98
N ALA A 139 -7.57 -7.79 4.12
CA ALA A 139 -8.25 -8.32 2.95
C ALA A 139 -9.51 -9.12 3.31
N LEU A 140 -9.47 -9.96 4.36
CA LEU A 140 -10.64 -10.69 4.85
C LEU A 140 -11.74 -9.74 5.36
N SER A 141 -11.37 -8.75 6.19
CA SER A 141 -12.28 -7.76 6.75
C SER A 141 -13.03 -6.98 5.66
N ILE A 142 -12.32 -6.50 4.63
CA ILE A 142 -12.97 -5.76 3.54
C ILE A 142 -13.72 -6.67 2.54
N CYS A 143 -13.41 -7.98 2.50
CA CYS A 143 -14.14 -8.96 1.68
C CYS A 143 -15.49 -9.37 2.27
N ASP A 144 -15.61 -9.46 3.60
CA ASP A 144 -16.84 -9.88 4.29
C ASP A 144 -17.91 -8.76 4.33
N ASP A 145 -17.49 -7.49 4.38
CA ASP A 145 -18.38 -6.33 4.55
C ASP A 145 -19.13 -5.87 3.26
N LYS A 146 -19.40 -6.78 2.32
CA LYS A 146 -20.19 -6.55 1.07
C LYS A 146 -19.46 -5.89 -0.13
N ASN A 147 -18.14 -5.75 -0.14
CA ASN A 147 -17.40 -5.17 -1.28
C ASN A 147 -16.48 -6.19 -1.99
N ARG A 148 -17.09 -7.07 -2.78
CA ARG A 148 -16.42 -8.17 -3.52
C ARG A 148 -15.45 -7.77 -4.65
N ASN A 149 -15.15 -6.49 -4.90
CA ASN A 149 -14.56 -6.11 -6.18
C ASN A 149 -13.27 -5.28 -6.14
N ASN A 150 -12.84 -4.65 -5.04
CA ASN A 150 -11.75 -3.67 -5.12
C ASN A 150 -10.32 -4.20 -4.91
N ILE A 151 -10.16 -5.44 -4.41
CA ILE A 151 -8.83 -6.05 -4.22
C ILE A 151 -8.35 -6.65 -5.53
N LYS A 152 -7.23 -6.14 -6.04
CA LYS A 152 -6.57 -6.63 -7.24
C LYS A 152 -5.62 -7.80 -6.95
N PHE A 153 -4.75 -7.63 -5.95
CA PHE A 153 -3.72 -8.60 -5.56
C PHE A 153 -3.30 -8.41 -4.09
N ILE A 154 -2.87 -9.50 -3.46
CA ILE A 154 -2.28 -9.53 -2.12
C ILE A 154 -0.87 -10.13 -2.25
N TYR A 155 0.16 -9.39 -1.82
CA TYR A 155 1.56 -9.85 -1.78
C TYR A 155 2.04 -9.97 -0.33
N LEU A 156 2.56 -11.14 0.03
CA LEU A 156 3.01 -11.52 1.38
C LEU A 156 4.53 -11.63 1.46
#